data_AF-A0A6B1H499-F1
#
_entry.id   AF-A0A6B1H499-F1
#
_cell.length_a   1.000
_cell.length_b   1.000
_cell.length_c   1.000
_cell.angle_alpha   90.00
_cell.angle_beta   90.00
_cell.angle_gamma   90.00
#
_symmetry.space_group_name_H-M   'P 1'
#
loop_
_entity.id
_entity.type
_entity.pdbx_description
1 polymer ?
#
loop_
_entity_poly.entity_id
_entity_poly.type
_entity_poly.pdbx_seq_one_letter_code
_entity_poly.pdbx_strand_id
1 'polypeptide(L)'
;VRMGPYLIENLERLRTGQRLRRYRPQGDFLALLNLGDGRAAGAKWGAAFEGRWVMRLKDRIDRRFMERFQALDPEGAALPAFGAMRADPDAHAANGGPQSTPMFCGGCAAKVGPDRLGRALARAGLDARPEAGDQVILDTGTPDDAVAYRTPAGDRIVASLDAFPAFTDDPWLVGRVAAVNACSDLHATGVTPRFAQALVTLPQEADGETAEELLIQVLAGARAALDPEGVLLLGGHTNTGPELVVGFHVEGVPEDCRDLLLKSRGRPGDALVLTKPLGSGVLLAADRMGLCPGRWLRTCLASMQTSNRGAMEAARRAGVAAATDVSGFGLAGHLGEMARASGVVLEVFVDALPALPGALELLDRGERSTSHDQNTRLPVEVERPAAPGPRLDLAFDPQTSGGLVLAVSPERADGLLSDLKAQGLHAATVIARARAAASGNPRLILA
;
A
#
# COMPACT_ATOMS: atom_id res chain seq x y z
N VAL A 1 -20.80 6.19 -26.01
CA VAL A 1 -20.50 7.02 -27.22
C VAL A 1 -21.27 6.46 -28.42
N ARG A 2 -22.15 7.23 -29.08
CA ARG A 2 -22.97 6.73 -30.22
C ARG A 2 -22.16 6.42 -31.49
N MET A 3 -20.98 7.03 -31.62
CA MET A 3 -20.05 6.77 -32.72
C MET A 3 -19.27 5.45 -32.56
N GLY A 4 -19.20 4.88 -31.35
CA GLY A 4 -18.39 3.69 -31.05
C GLY A 4 -18.67 2.49 -31.97
N PRO A 5 -19.94 2.05 -32.13
CA PRO A 5 -20.27 0.93 -33.02
C PRO A 5 -19.87 1.17 -34.49
N TYR A 6 -20.02 2.41 -34.98
CA TYR A 6 -19.61 2.77 -36.33
C TYR A 6 -18.08 2.74 -36.49
N LEU A 7 -17.34 3.13 -35.45
CA LEU A 7 -15.88 3.07 -35.45
C LEU A 7 -15.41 1.62 -35.50
N ILE A 8 -15.91 0.75 -34.61
CA ILE A 8 -15.57 -0.68 -34.58
C ILE A 8 -15.86 -1.32 -35.93
N GLU A 9 -17.09 -1.14 -36.44
CA GLU A 9 -17.50 -1.69 -37.73
C GLU A 9 -16.63 -1.17 -38.88
N ASN A 10 -16.23 0.11 -38.86
CA ASN A 10 -15.36 0.67 -39.89
C ASN A 10 -13.92 0.17 -39.80
N LEU A 11 -13.40 -0.11 -38.60
CA LEU A 11 -12.08 -0.74 -38.42
C LEU A 11 -12.08 -2.16 -39.00
N GLU A 12 -13.14 -2.93 -38.75
CA GLU A 12 -13.32 -4.27 -39.34
C GLU A 12 -13.48 -4.24 -40.87
N ARG A 13 -14.29 -3.30 -41.37
CA ARG A 13 -14.49 -3.09 -42.82
C ARG A 13 -13.18 -2.68 -43.50
N LEU A 14 -12.39 -1.81 -42.86
CA LEU A 14 -11.08 -1.40 -43.35
C LEU A 14 -10.14 -2.62 -43.45
N ARG A 15 -10.10 -3.46 -42.42
CA ARG A 15 -9.29 -4.69 -42.39
C ARG A 15 -9.68 -5.68 -43.50
N THR A 16 -10.96 -5.73 -43.86
CA THR A 16 -11.52 -6.69 -44.84
C THR A 16 -11.68 -6.09 -46.25
N GLY A 17 -11.19 -4.87 -46.50
CA GLY A 17 -11.31 -4.19 -47.79
C GLY A 17 -12.74 -3.79 -48.16
N GLN A 18 -13.66 -3.78 -47.19
CA GLN A 18 -15.05 -3.41 -47.40
C GLN A 18 -15.25 -1.89 -47.35
N ARG A 19 -16.32 -1.41 -47.99
CA ARG A 19 -16.69 0.01 -47.96
C ARG A 19 -17.09 0.46 -46.55
N LEU A 20 -16.51 1.56 -46.08
CA LEU A 20 -16.82 2.19 -44.79
C LEU A 20 -18.26 2.72 -44.72
N ARG A 21 -18.87 2.64 -43.54
CA ARG A 21 -20.18 3.25 -43.24
C ARG A 21 -20.03 4.68 -42.79
N ARG A 22 -20.93 5.52 -43.29
CA ARG A 22 -21.02 6.93 -42.91
C ARG A 22 -21.86 7.07 -41.62
N TYR A 23 -21.27 7.70 -40.61
CA TYR A 23 -21.98 8.14 -39.41
C TYR A 23 -22.49 9.57 -39.61
N ARG A 24 -23.72 9.86 -39.20
CA ARG A 24 -24.26 11.22 -39.10
C ARG A 24 -24.42 11.56 -37.62
N PRO A 25 -23.69 12.56 -37.10
CA PRO A 25 -23.82 12.99 -35.71
C PRO A 25 -25.24 13.48 -35.41
N GLN A 26 -25.66 13.34 -34.15
CA GLN A 26 -26.89 13.98 -33.66
C GLN A 26 -26.73 15.51 -33.68
N GLY A 27 -27.78 16.23 -34.04
CA GLY A 27 -27.76 17.70 -34.09
C GLY A 27 -27.91 18.39 -32.73
N ASP A 28 -28.38 17.66 -31.70
CA ASP A 28 -28.58 18.17 -30.34
C ASP A 28 -28.36 17.05 -29.33
N PHE A 29 -28.02 17.40 -28.08
CA PHE A 29 -27.81 16.46 -26.99
C PHE A 29 -28.29 17.04 -25.67
N LEU A 30 -28.73 16.15 -24.77
CA LEU A 30 -29.06 16.53 -23.40
C LEU A 30 -27.75 16.78 -22.64
N ALA A 31 -27.48 18.04 -22.30
CA ALA A 31 -26.41 18.40 -21.37
C ALA A 31 -26.98 18.45 -19.94
N LEU A 32 -26.26 17.88 -18.97
CA LEU A 32 -26.62 17.90 -17.55
C LEU A 32 -25.36 18.18 -16.72
N LEU A 33 -25.38 19.25 -15.95
CA LEU A 33 -24.27 19.70 -15.12
C LEU A 33 -24.68 19.71 -13.64
N ASN A 34 -23.92 19.04 -12.78
CA ASN A 34 -24.13 19.10 -11.33
C ASN A 34 -23.61 20.44 -10.80
N LEU A 35 -24.42 21.13 -9.98
CA LEU A 35 -24.07 22.43 -9.39
C LEU A 35 -23.42 22.32 -8.00
N GLY A 36 -23.29 21.10 -7.44
CA GLY A 36 -22.61 20.85 -6.18
C GLY A 36 -23.44 21.11 -4.92
N ASP A 37 -24.65 21.67 -5.05
CA ASP A 37 -25.56 22.00 -3.96
C ASP A 37 -26.81 21.09 -3.90
N GLY A 38 -26.73 19.94 -4.60
CA GLY A 38 -27.85 19.01 -4.77
C GLY A 38 -28.82 19.38 -5.91
N ARG A 39 -28.53 20.43 -6.68
CA ARG A 39 -29.22 20.76 -7.94
C ARG A 39 -28.34 20.45 -9.15
N ALA A 40 -28.97 20.44 -10.32
CA ALA A 40 -28.28 20.39 -11.60
C ALA A 40 -28.91 21.39 -12.56
N ALA A 41 -28.11 21.86 -13.51
CA ALA A 41 -28.57 22.57 -14.70
C ALA A 41 -28.62 21.59 -15.88
N GLY A 42 -29.52 21.80 -16.82
CA GLY A 42 -29.59 21.04 -18.04
C GLY A 42 -30.04 21.86 -19.22
N ALA A 43 -29.62 21.43 -20.40
CA ALA A 43 -29.96 22.07 -21.66
C ALA A 43 -30.35 21.01 -22.69
N LYS A 44 -31.46 21.26 -23.41
CA LYS A 44 -31.91 20.43 -24.52
C LYS A 44 -32.89 21.22 -25.40
N TRP A 45 -32.82 21.06 -26.71
CA TRP A 45 -33.72 21.69 -27.67
C TRP A 45 -33.82 23.22 -27.53
N GLY A 46 -32.70 23.87 -27.17
CA GLY A 46 -32.64 25.31 -26.94
C GLY A 46 -33.29 25.79 -25.63
N ALA A 47 -33.83 24.88 -24.80
CA ALA A 47 -34.34 25.21 -23.46
C ALA A 47 -33.29 24.87 -22.39
N ALA A 48 -33.17 25.74 -21.38
CA ALA A 48 -32.39 25.51 -20.18
C ALA A 48 -33.31 25.30 -18.98
N PHE A 49 -32.94 24.40 -18.09
CA PHE A 49 -33.70 24.06 -16.90
C PHE A 49 -32.75 23.81 -15.73
N GLU A 50 -33.20 24.13 -14.52
CA GLU A 50 -32.41 23.97 -13.30
C GLU A 50 -33.28 23.40 -12.18
N GLY A 51 -32.68 22.58 -11.31
CA GLY A 51 -33.26 22.24 -10.02
C GLY A 51 -32.92 20.83 -9.55
N ARG A 52 -33.47 20.47 -8.38
CA ARG A 52 -33.27 19.14 -7.78
C ARG A 52 -33.84 18.00 -8.63
N TRP A 53 -34.90 18.26 -9.40
CA TRP A 53 -35.47 17.26 -10.31
C TRP A 53 -34.53 16.95 -11.50
N VAL A 54 -33.78 17.96 -11.96
CA VAL A 54 -32.73 17.81 -12.98
C VAL A 54 -31.60 16.95 -12.45
N MET A 55 -31.22 17.14 -11.18
CA MET A 55 -30.20 16.31 -10.53
C MET A 55 -30.65 14.85 -10.44
N ARG A 56 -31.93 14.59 -10.11
CA ARG A 56 -32.49 13.23 -10.12
C ARG A 56 -32.49 12.60 -11.51
N LEU A 57 -32.76 13.38 -12.56
CA LEU A 57 -32.67 12.91 -13.95
C LEU A 57 -31.22 12.55 -14.31
N LYS A 58 -30.26 13.43 -13.97
CA LYS A 58 -28.83 13.20 -14.16
C LYS A 58 -28.37 11.92 -13.46
N ASP A 59 -28.61 11.81 -12.16
CA ASP A 59 -28.23 10.65 -11.35
C ASP A 59 -28.79 9.35 -11.92
N ARG A 60 -30.06 9.35 -12.37
CA ARG A 60 -30.66 8.18 -13.02
C ARG A 60 -29.95 7.80 -14.34
N ILE A 61 -29.65 8.79 -15.18
CA ILE A 61 -28.96 8.55 -16.47
C ILE A 61 -27.55 8.04 -16.23
N ASP A 62 -26.83 8.67 -15.30
CA ASP A 62 -25.44 8.33 -14.98
C ASP A 62 -25.36 6.93 -14.36
N ARG A 63 -26.21 6.59 -13.38
CA ARG A 63 -26.26 5.24 -12.80
C ARG A 63 -26.58 4.18 -13.84
N ARG A 64 -27.61 4.39 -14.67
CA ARG A 64 -27.95 3.46 -15.75
C ARG A 64 -26.83 3.30 -16.78
N PHE A 65 -26.05 4.36 -17.00
CA PHE A 65 -24.87 4.28 -17.85
C PHE A 65 -23.78 3.44 -17.16
N MET A 66 -23.45 3.72 -15.90
CA MET A 66 -22.43 3.01 -15.13
C MET A 66 -22.75 1.52 -14.92
N GLU A 67 -24.03 1.17 -14.74
CA GLU A 67 -24.52 -0.22 -14.65
C GLU A 67 -24.09 -1.08 -15.85
N ARG A 68 -23.86 -0.48 -17.01
CA ARG A 68 -23.45 -1.19 -18.24
C ARG A 68 -21.98 -1.58 -18.27
N PHE A 69 -21.16 -1.00 -17.39
CA PHE A 69 -19.70 -1.18 -17.38
C PHE A 69 -19.21 -1.81 -16.07
N GLN A 70 -20.12 -2.35 -15.26
CA GLN A 70 -19.72 -3.08 -14.06
C GLN A 70 -19.07 -4.40 -14.45
N ALA A 71 -17.92 -4.70 -13.86
CA ALA A 71 -17.31 -6.02 -13.91
C ALA A 71 -17.92 -6.97 -12.86
N LEU A 72 -18.44 -6.39 -11.77
CA LEU A 72 -18.95 -7.08 -10.59
C LEU A 72 -20.44 -6.77 -10.36
N ASP A 73 -21.15 -7.70 -9.74
CA ASP A 73 -22.48 -7.45 -9.19
C ASP A 73 -22.40 -6.64 -7.87
N PRO A 74 -23.53 -6.17 -7.30
CA PRO A 74 -23.54 -5.42 -6.04
C PRO A 74 -22.88 -6.18 -4.86
N GLU A 75 -23.01 -7.50 -4.85
CA GLU A 75 -22.43 -8.43 -3.88
C GLU A 75 -20.91 -8.62 -4.07
N GLY A 76 -20.36 -8.18 -5.21
CA GLY A 76 -18.94 -8.23 -5.52
C GLY A 76 -18.49 -9.53 -6.20
N ALA A 77 -19.40 -10.32 -6.78
CA ALA A 77 -19.07 -11.45 -7.64
C ALA A 77 -18.92 -11.00 -9.10
N ALA A 78 -18.04 -11.67 -9.84
CA ALA A 78 -17.81 -11.36 -11.26
C ALA A 78 -19.05 -11.65 -12.10
N LEU A 79 -19.45 -10.69 -12.94
CA LEU A 79 -20.55 -10.91 -13.89
C LEU A 79 -20.14 -11.95 -14.95
N PRO A 80 -21.07 -12.78 -15.46
CA PRO A 80 -20.74 -13.87 -16.38
C PRO A 80 -19.92 -13.46 -17.61
N ALA A 81 -20.24 -12.29 -18.20
CA ALA A 81 -19.50 -11.77 -19.34
C ALA A 81 -18.03 -11.43 -19.01
N PHE A 82 -17.80 -10.87 -17.82
CA PHE A 82 -16.46 -10.56 -17.34
C PHE A 82 -15.68 -11.82 -16.96
N GLY A 83 -16.34 -12.76 -16.27
CA GLY A 83 -15.77 -14.06 -15.93
C GLY A 83 -15.37 -14.88 -17.16
N ALA A 84 -16.21 -14.89 -18.20
CA ALA A 84 -15.91 -15.56 -19.47
C ALA A 84 -14.71 -14.94 -20.19
N MET A 85 -14.60 -13.60 -20.22
CA MET A 85 -13.46 -12.89 -20.79
C MET A 85 -12.15 -13.22 -20.06
N ARG A 86 -12.19 -13.40 -18.73
CA ARG A 86 -11.01 -13.79 -17.92
C ARG A 86 -10.60 -15.25 -18.14
N ALA A 87 -11.57 -16.13 -18.36
CA ALA A 87 -11.33 -17.56 -18.56
C ALA A 87 -10.84 -17.90 -19.97
N ASP A 88 -10.96 -16.97 -20.93
CA ASP A 88 -10.55 -17.16 -22.32
C ASP A 88 -9.02 -16.99 -22.47
N PRO A 89 -8.27 -18.07 -22.77
CA PRO A 89 -6.82 -18.01 -22.98
C PRO A 89 -6.42 -17.17 -24.21
N ASP A 90 -7.31 -17.08 -25.21
CA ASP A 90 -7.06 -16.40 -26.49
C ASP A 90 -7.39 -14.90 -26.43
N ALA A 91 -8.23 -14.47 -25.48
CA ALA A 91 -8.53 -13.05 -25.24
C ALA A 91 -7.27 -12.24 -24.86
N HIS A 92 -6.29 -12.88 -24.23
CA HIS A 92 -4.98 -12.27 -23.93
C HIS A 92 -4.02 -12.27 -25.13
N ALA A 93 -4.18 -13.19 -26.08
CA ALA A 93 -3.36 -13.25 -27.29
C ALA A 93 -3.84 -12.28 -28.39
N ALA A 94 -5.15 -11.97 -28.43
CA ALA A 94 -5.77 -11.15 -29.47
C ALA A 94 -5.32 -9.66 -29.47
N ASN A 95 -4.74 -9.16 -28.37
CA ASN A 95 -4.22 -7.79 -28.25
C ASN A 95 -2.73 -7.64 -28.61
N GLY A 96 -2.08 -8.67 -29.16
CA GLY A 96 -0.71 -8.57 -29.70
C GLY A 96 0.40 -8.30 -28.67
N GLY A 97 0.10 -8.38 -27.37
CA GLY A 97 1.10 -8.33 -26.30
C GLY A 97 1.76 -9.70 -26.11
N PRO A 98 3.04 -9.75 -25.67
CA PRO A 98 3.71 -11.00 -25.37
C PRO A 98 2.91 -11.81 -24.32
N GLN A 99 2.83 -13.12 -24.55
CA GLN A 99 2.20 -14.14 -23.70
C GLN A 99 2.17 -13.74 -22.22
N SER A 100 0.97 -13.57 -21.67
CA SER A 100 0.66 -13.48 -20.22
C SER A 100 1.84 -13.02 -19.36
N THR A 101 2.31 -11.79 -19.56
CA THR A 101 3.26 -11.21 -18.62
C THR A 101 2.52 -11.08 -17.29
N PRO A 102 3.00 -11.68 -16.18
CA PRO A 102 2.32 -11.55 -14.89
C PRO A 102 2.15 -10.06 -14.59
N MET A 103 0.93 -9.61 -14.29
CA MET A 103 0.73 -8.25 -13.82
C MET A 103 1.39 -8.11 -12.44
N PHE A 104 2.65 -7.64 -12.40
CA PHE A 104 3.41 -7.44 -11.17
C PHE A 104 2.72 -6.41 -10.28
N CYS A 105 2.45 -6.73 -9.01
CA CYS A 105 1.80 -5.80 -8.06
C CYS A 105 2.59 -4.51 -7.89
N GLY A 106 1.92 -3.35 -8.03
CA GLY A 106 2.45 -2.06 -7.64
C GLY A 106 2.48 -1.91 -6.12
N GLY A 107 2.94 -0.77 -5.62
CA GLY A 107 3.15 -0.58 -4.19
C GLY A 107 4.25 -1.49 -3.63
N CYS A 108 4.21 -1.77 -2.33
CA CYS A 108 5.27 -2.54 -1.66
C CYS A 108 5.30 -4.03 -2.06
N ALA A 109 4.30 -4.51 -2.80
CA ALA A 109 4.27 -5.86 -3.36
C ALA A 109 5.20 -6.02 -4.59
N ALA A 110 5.90 -4.96 -5.02
CA ALA A 110 6.97 -5.02 -6.01
C ALA A 110 8.34 -5.38 -5.41
N LYS A 111 8.47 -5.48 -4.07
CA LYS A 111 9.76 -5.73 -3.40
C LYS A 111 10.35 -7.09 -3.79
N VAL A 112 11.67 -7.09 -4.04
CA VAL A 112 12.46 -8.32 -4.19
C VAL A 112 12.39 -9.12 -2.89
N GLY A 113 12.07 -10.42 -2.99
CA GLY A 113 11.95 -11.28 -1.81
C GLY A 113 13.22 -11.31 -0.94
N PRO A 114 13.07 -11.47 0.39
CA PRO A 114 14.14 -11.29 1.37
C PRO A 114 15.33 -12.23 1.13
N ASP A 115 15.07 -13.46 0.69
CA ASP A 115 16.08 -14.45 0.31
C ASP A 115 17.04 -13.97 -0.80
N ARG A 116 16.49 -13.33 -1.83
CA ARG A 116 17.29 -12.85 -2.98
C ARG A 116 18.13 -11.65 -2.57
N LEU A 117 17.54 -10.71 -1.83
CA LEU A 117 18.21 -9.55 -1.30
C LEU A 117 19.34 -9.95 -0.35
N GLY A 118 19.06 -10.78 0.64
CA GLY A 118 20.05 -11.24 1.62
C GLY A 118 21.25 -11.94 0.97
N ARG A 119 21.02 -12.82 -0.02
CA ARG A 119 22.11 -13.44 -0.79
C ARG A 119 22.92 -12.44 -1.60
N ALA A 120 22.29 -11.42 -2.19
CA ALA A 120 22.98 -10.41 -2.96
C ALA A 120 23.88 -9.55 -2.06
N LEU A 121 23.36 -9.10 -0.91
CA LEU A 121 24.12 -8.33 0.09
C LEU A 121 25.31 -9.12 0.62
N ALA A 122 25.11 -10.40 0.99
CA ALA A 122 26.19 -11.26 1.45
C ALA A 122 27.26 -11.49 0.38
N ARG A 123 26.86 -11.71 -0.89
CA ARG A 123 27.81 -11.86 -2.00
C ARG A 123 28.56 -10.58 -2.32
N ALA A 124 27.97 -9.41 -2.03
CA ALA A 124 28.62 -8.12 -2.17
C ALA A 124 29.54 -7.79 -0.97
N GLY A 125 29.58 -8.63 0.07
CA GLY A 125 30.36 -8.40 1.29
C GLY A 125 29.77 -7.32 2.21
N LEU A 126 28.47 -7.02 2.08
CA LEU A 126 27.74 -6.02 2.88
C LEU A 126 27.12 -6.60 4.16
N ASP A 127 27.34 -7.88 4.42
CA ASP A 127 27.05 -8.59 5.66
C ASP A 127 28.15 -8.38 6.73
N ALA A 128 29.37 -8.04 6.31
CA ALA A 128 30.41 -7.61 7.22
C ALA A 128 30.17 -6.15 7.64
N ARG A 129 30.05 -5.91 8.94
CA ARG A 129 30.08 -4.55 9.49
C ARG A 129 31.38 -3.89 8.99
N PRO A 130 31.33 -2.77 8.25
CA PRO A 130 32.55 -2.02 7.99
C PRO A 130 33.19 -1.67 9.34
N GLU A 131 34.52 -1.51 9.38
CA GLU A 131 35.24 -0.97 10.55
C GLU A 131 34.86 0.50 10.79
N ALA A 132 33.57 0.82 10.90
CA ALA A 132 33.03 2.17 10.91
C ALA A 132 33.10 2.84 12.30
N GLY A 133 33.78 2.21 13.27
CA GLY A 133 33.94 2.73 14.62
C GLY A 133 32.60 3.06 15.31
N ASP A 134 32.64 3.94 16.31
CA ASP A 134 31.46 4.36 17.10
C ASP A 134 30.49 5.30 16.33
N GLN A 135 30.70 5.51 15.02
CA GLN A 135 29.85 6.39 14.21
C GLN A 135 28.54 5.72 13.79
N VAL A 136 28.52 4.39 13.67
CA VAL A 136 27.33 3.66 13.21
C VAL A 136 26.53 3.17 14.41
N ILE A 137 25.26 3.54 14.46
CA ILE A 137 24.33 3.23 15.56
C ILE A 137 23.40 2.08 15.15
N LEU A 138 22.79 2.18 13.96
CA LEU A 138 21.99 1.14 13.31
C LEU A 138 22.48 0.97 11.87
N ASP A 139 22.66 -0.26 11.44
CA ASP A 139 23.15 -0.64 10.11
C ASP A 139 22.40 -1.84 9.54
N THR A 140 22.82 -2.26 8.34
CA THR A 140 22.31 -3.42 7.61
C THR A 140 22.52 -4.76 8.33
N GLY A 141 23.39 -4.82 9.35
CA GLY A 141 23.58 -5.99 10.21
C GLY A 141 22.52 -6.09 11.32
N THR A 142 21.81 -5.01 11.58
CA THR A 142 20.67 -4.95 12.49
C THR A 142 19.38 -5.02 11.65
N PRO A 143 18.43 -5.92 11.96
CA PRO A 143 17.18 -6.03 11.20
C PRO A 143 16.25 -4.87 11.55
N ASP A 144 16.57 -3.66 11.07
CA ASP A 144 15.77 -2.44 11.21
C ASP A 144 15.62 -1.78 9.84
N ASP A 145 14.52 -1.08 9.62
CA ASP A 145 14.16 -0.51 8.30
C ASP A 145 14.76 0.88 8.09
N ALA A 146 15.52 1.39 9.05
CA ALA A 146 16.24 2.65 8.99
C ALA A 146 17.70 2.50 9.38
N VAL A 147 18.55 3.39 8.86
CA VAL A 147 19.94 3.53 9.28
C VAL A 147 20.06 4.62 10.33
N ALA A 148 20.99 4.47 11.26
CA ALA A 148 21.28 5.51 12.25
C ALA A 148 22.79 5.68 12.41
N TYR A 149 23.26 6.92 12.37
CA TYR A 149 24.68 7.23 12.48
C TYR A 149 24.93 8.57 13.17
N ARG A 150 26.17 8.76 13.60
CA ARG A 150 26.65 9.95 14.29
C ARG A 150 27.55 10.77 13.39
N THR A 151 27.30 12.08 13.32
CA THR A 151 28.18 13.02 12.61
C THR A 151 29.49 13.23 13.40
N PRO A 152 30.55 13.76 12.77
CA PRO A 152 31.77 14.13 13.49
C PRO A 152 31.54 15.14 14.63
N ALA A 153 30.50 15.97 14.53
CA ALA A 153 30.11 16.93 15.57
C ALA A 153 29.30 16.30 16.72
N GLY A 154 28.88 15.04 16.57
CA GLY A 154 28.15 14.29 17.58
C GLY A 154 26.64 14.19 17.37
N ASP A 155 26.09 14.89 16.37
CA ASP A 155 24.68 14.81 16.00
C ASP A 155 24.30 13.41 15.56
N ARG A 156 23.05 13.02 15.78
CA ARG A 156 22.53 11.71 15.43
C ARG A 156 21.53 11.87 14.30
N ILE A 157 21.68 11.07 13.25
CA ILE A 157 20.78 11.06 12.11
C ILE A 157 20.16 9.67 12.02
N VAL A 158 18.85 9.63 11.83
CA VAL A 158 18.12 8.42 11.43
C VAL A 158 17.52 8.68 10.06
N ALA A 159 17.76 7.78 9.11
CA ALA A 159 17.34 7.95 7.73
C ALA A 159 16.78 6.64 7.15
N SER A 160 15.84 6.78 6.23
CA SER A 160 15.32 5.67 5.42
C SER A 160 15.07 6.12 3.98
N LEU A 161 14.99 5.14 3.08
CA LEU A 161 14.61 5.32 1.69
C LEU A 161 13.69 4.17 1.27
N ASP A 162 12.49 4.50 0.80
CA ASP A 162 11.59 3.53 0.17
C ASP A 162 10.98 4.11 -1.11
N ALA A 163 10.73 3.23 -2.08
CA ALA A 163 10.16 3.57 -3.38
C ALA A 163 9.39 2.39 -3.94
N PHE A 164 8.30 2.66 -4.66
CA PHE A 164 7.52 1.61 -5.31
C PHE A 164 6.88 2.07 -6.62
N PRO A 165 6.57 1.13 -7.54
CA PRO A 165 5.75 1.41 -8.70
C PRO A 165 4.34 1.84 -8.32
N ALA A 166 3.73 2.72 -9.12
CA ALA A 166 2.37 3.19 -8.91
C ALA A 166 1.37 2.02 -8.78
N PHE A 167 0.55 2.06 -7.73
CA PHE A 167 -0.49 1.06 -7.48
C PHE A 167 -1.87 1.47 -8.04
N THR A 168 -1.98 2.69 -8.57
CA THR A 168 -3.19 3.29 -9.12
C THR A 168 -2.82 4.35 -10.16
N ASP A 169 -3.77 4.71 -11.02
CA ASP A 169 -3.60 5.75 -12.04
C ASP A 169 -3.74 7.19 -11.50
N ASP A 170 -3.86 7.37 -10.18
CA ASP A 170 -3.94 8.68 -9.52
C ASP A 170 -2.55 9.08 -9.00
N PRO A 171 -1.78 9.92 -9.73
CA PRO A 171 -0.42 10.32 -9.34
C PRO A 171 -0.38 11.08 -8.02
N TRP A 172 -1.43 11.85 -7.69
CA TRP A 172 -1.52 12.56 -6.41
C TRP A 172 -1.63 11.57 -5.26
N LEU A 173 -2.48 10.55 -5.42
CA LEU A 173 -2.62 9.52 -4.39
C LEU A 173 -1.35 8.69 -4.23
N VAL A 174 -0.68 8.34 -5.33
CA VAL A 174 0.60 7.63 -5.31
C VAL A 174 1.64 8.47 -4.56
N GLY A 175 1.78 9.76 -4.89
CA GLY A 175 2.70 10.66 -4.20
C GLY A 175 2.44 10.78 -2.71
N ARG A 176 1.16 10.91 -2.32
CA ARG A 176 0.75 10.98 -0.92
C ARG A 176 1.07 9.69 -0.16
N VAL A 177 0.70 8.54 -0.68
CA VAL A 177 0.94 7.24 -0.02
C VAL A 177 2.44 6.92 0.03
N ALA A 178 3.21 7.24 -1.01
CA ALA A 178 4.65 7.06 -1.01
C ALA A 178 5.34 7.90 0.08
N ALA A 179 4.91 9.15 0.28
CA ALA A 179 5.42 9.98 1.37
C ALA A 179 5.04 9.43 2.76
N VAL A 180 3.79 9.01 2.97
CA VAL A 180 3.35 8.38 4.23
C VAL A 180 4.13 7.10 4.51
N ASN A 181 4.35 6.27 3.48
CA ASN A 181 5.11 5.03 3.58
C ASN A 181 6.57 5.31 3.94
N ALA A 182 7.24 6.24 3.25
CA ALA A 182 8.64 6.58 3.55
C ALA A 182 8.81 7.10 4.99
N CYS A 183 7.89 7.94 5.49
CA CYS A 183 7.91 8.38 6.88
C CYS A 183 7.65 7.25 7.90
N SER A 184 7.04 6.13 7.48
CA SER A 184 6.70 5.00 8.35
C SER A 184 7.93 4.39 9.03
N ASP A 185 9.03 4.24 8.31
CA ASP A 185 10.26 3.65 8.85
C ASP A 185 10.82 4.48 10.02
N LEU A 186 10.81 5.81 9.90
CA LEU A 186 11.23 6.69 10.99
C LEU A 186 10.24 6.65 12.17
N HIS A 187 8.93 6.60 11.89
CA HIS A 187 7.93 6.40 12.93
C HIS A 187 8.08 5.06 13.67
N ALA A 188 8.46 4.00 12.96
CA ALA A 188 8.73 2.68 13.54
C ALA A 188 9.92 2.72 14.48
N THR A 189 10.92 3.58 14.23
CA THR A 189 12.07 3.78 15.14
C THR A 189 11.79 4.75 16.29
N GLY A 190 10.62 5.38 16.35
CA GLY A 190 10.31 6.40 17.36
C GLY A 190 10.79 7.81 17.03
N VAL A 191 11.28 8.04 15.81
CA VAL A 191 11.87 9.32 15.37
C VAL A 191 10.88 10.11 14.53
N THR A 192 10.77 11.41 14.80
CA THR A 192 9.99 12.34 13.97
C THR A 192 10.79 12.72 12.72
N PRO A 193 10.28 12.44 11.50
CA PRO A 193 10.92 12.91 10.27
C PRO A 193 10.98 14.44 10.22
N ARG A 194 12.01 14.98 9.57
CA ARG A 194 12.27 16.43 9.46
C ARG A 194 12.48 16.87 8.02
N PHE A 195 13.20 16.08 7.24
CA PHE A 195 13.52 16.41 5.86
C PHE A 195 13.21 15.21 4.97
N ALA A 196 12.85 15.50 3.72
CA ALA A 196 12.60 14.51 2.70
C ALA A 196 13.20 14.94 1.36
N GLN A 197 13.57 13.98 0.52
CA GLN A 197 13.96 14.19 -0.87
C GLN A 197 13.20 13.20 -1.76
N ALA A 198 12.65 13.70 -2.88
CA ALA A 198 11.87 12.87 -3.79
C ALA A 198 12.76 12.01 -4.70
N LEU A 199 12.29 10.79 -5.01
CA LEU A 199 12.81 9.95 -6.08
C LEU A 199 11.63 9.60 -6.99
N VAL A 200 11.61 10.14 -8.21
CA VAL A 200 10.49 9.96 -9.15
C VAL A 200 11.01 9.41 -10.48
N THR A 201 10.42 8.32 -10.95
CA THR A 201 10.59 7.84 -12.33
C THR A 201 9.28 8.10 -13.07
N LEU A 202 9.32 8.93 -14.12
CA LEU A 202 8.17 9.22 -14.97
C LEU A 202 8.08 8.21 -16.13
N PRO A 203 6.87 7.85 -16.60
CA PRO A 203 6.71 7.01 -17.77
C PRO A 203 7.39 7.64 -19.00
N GLN A 204 8.25 6.88 -19.68
CA GLN A 204 9.00 7.35 -20.85
C GLN A 204 8.10 7.69 -22.04
N GLU A 205 6.90 7.09 -22.10
CA GLU A 205 5.89 7.36 -23.13
C GLU A 205 5.11 8.66 -22.89
N ALA A 206 5.21 9.26 -21.71
CA ALA A 206 4.58 10.55 -21.44
C ALA A 206 5.32 11.66 -22.20
N ASP A 207 4.56 12.47 -22.94
CA ASP A 207 5.10 13.69 -23.55
C ASP A 207 5.46 14.74 -22.47
N GLY A 208 6.11 15.84 -22.88
CA GLY A 208 6.62 16.84 -21.95
C GLY A 208 5.56 17.44 -21.03
N GLU A 209 4.37 17.77 -21.56
CA GLU A 209 3.27 18.34 -20.79
C GLU A 209 2.67 17.30 -19.83
N THR A 210 2.47 16.06 -20.29
CA THR A 210 1.96 14.98 -19.45
C THR A 210 2.95 14.63 -18.34
N ALA A 211 4.24 14.57 -18.65
CA ALA A 211 5.30 14.32 -17.67
C ALA A 211 5.36 15.40 -16.60
N GLU A 212 5.22 16.68 -16.99
CA GLU A 212 5.15 17.80 -16.06
C GLU A 212 3.93 17.70 -15.13
N GLU A 213 2.74 17.43 -15.68
CA GLU A 213 1.51 17.31 -14.88
C GLU A 213 1.59 16.11 -13.91
N LEU A 214 2.09 14.96 -14.36
CA LEU A 214 2.32 13.81 -13.49
C LEU A 214 3.22 14.17 -12.32
N LEU A 215 4.33 14.88 -12.58
CA LEU A 215 5.25 15.31 -11.54
C LEU A 215 4.60 16.31 -10.57
N ILE A 216 3.84 17.28 -11.08
CA ILE A 216 3.08 18.24 -10.26
C ILE A 216 2.14 17.50 -9.30
N GLN A 217 1.37 16.55 -9.81
CA GLN A 217 0.42 15.79 -9.00
C GLN A 217 1.12 14.93 -7.94
N VAL A 218 2.18 14.21 -8.31
CA VAL A 218 3.00 13.41 -7.37
C VAL A 218 3.52 14.29 -6.23
N LEU A 219 4.12 15.43 -6.56
CA LEU A 219 4.69 16.35 -5.56
C LEU A 219 3.59 17.01 -4.71
N ALA A 220 2.45 17.36 -5.30
CA ALA A 220 1.30 17.91 -4.57
C ALA A 220 0.73 16.88 -3.57
N GLY A 221 0.65 15.61 -3.96
CA GLY A 221 0.26 14.51 -3.08
C GLY A 221 1.22 14.31 -1.93
N ALA A 222 2.52 14.29 -2.23
CA ALA A 222 3.58 14.15 -1.23
C ALA A 222 3.53 15.28 -0.21
N ARG A 223 3.44 16.54 -0.66
CA ARG A 223 3.31 17.70 0.22
C ARG A 223 2.07 17.65 1.10
N ALA A 224 0.95 17.12 0.58
CA ALA A 224 -0.27 16.94 1.36
C ALA A 224 -0.12 15.92 2.51
N ALA A 225 0.90 15.06 2.49
CA ALA A 225 1.29 14.20 3.60
C ALA A 225 2.40 14.83 4.48
N LEU A 226 3.42 15.42 3.88
CA LEU A 226 4.62 15.91 4.56
C LEU A 226 4.39 17.24 5.30
N ASP A 227 3.69 18.20 4.69
CA ASP A 227 3.51 19.56 5.24
C ASP A 227 2.80 19.53 6.63
N PRO A 228 1.70 18.77 6.84
CA PRO A 228 1.07 18.64 8.16
C PRO A 228 1.96 18.01 9.24
N GLU A 229 2.95 17.21 8.83
CA GLU A 229 3.92 16.60 9.75
C GLU A 229 5.11 17.50 10.06
N GLY A 230 5.24 18.63 9.35
CA GLY A 230 6.37 19.55 9.47
C GLY A 230 7.64 19.01 8.81
N VAL A 231 7.49 18.09 7.85
CA VAL A 231 8.61 17.51 7.08
C VAL A 231 8.85 18.36 5.84
N LEU A 232 10.06 18.86 5.67
CA LEU A 232 10.41 19.71 4.53
C LEU A 232 10.89 18.88 3.35
N LEU A 233 10.23 19.01 2.19
CA LEU A 233 10.68 18.43 0.94
C LEU A 233 11.78 19.29 0.32
N LEU A 234 13.04 18.83 0.39
CA LEU A 234 14.24 19.57 -0.02
C LEU A 234 14.84 19.02 -1.32
N GLY A 235 14.04 19.10 -2.39
CA GLY A 235 14.44 18.65 -3.73
C GLY A 235 14.30 17.14 -3.93
N GLY A 236 15.07 16.60 -4.85
CA GLY A 236 14.98 15.19 -5.24
C GLY A 236 15.67 14.89 -6.56
N HIS A 237 15.41 13.69 -7.08
CA HIS A 237 15.89 13.19 -8.37
C HIS A 237 14.73 12.72 -9.23
N THR A 238 14.78 13.02 -10.53
CA THR A 238 13.75 12.59 -11.49
C THR A 238 14.39 11.92 -12.70
N ASN A 239 13.89 10.73 -13.06
CA ASN A 239 14.30 9.96 -14.24
C ASN A 239 13.08 9.58 -15.08
N THR A 240 13.32 9.02 -16.27
CA THR A 240 12.28 8.36 -17.07
C THR A 240 12.47 6.84 -17.05
N GLY A 241 11.38 6.09 -17.20
CA GLY A 241 11.36 4.63 -17.18
C GLY A 241 10.06 4.04 -17.72
N PRO A 242 9.86 2.72 -17.66
CA PRO A 242 8.69 2.07 -18.25
C PRO A 242 7.37 2.39 -17.52
N GLU A 243 7.43 2.74 -16.24
CA GLU A 243 6.27 3.02 -15.40
C GLU A 243 6.56 4.11 -14.37
N LEU A 244 5.50 4.65 -13.75
CA LEU A 244 5.61 5.62 -12.68
C LEU A 244 6.15 4.93 -11.41
N VAL A 245 7.30 5.36 -10.91
CA VAL A 245 7.85 4.94 -9.61
C VAL A 245 8.00 6.18 -8.74
N VAL A 246 7.53 6.09 -7.50
CA VAL A 246 7.61 7.21 -6.55
C VAL A 246 8.19 6.70 -5.23
N GLY A 247 9.12 7.45 -4.68
CA GLY A 247 9.73 7.18 -3.39
C GLY A 247 10.30 8.43 -2.75
N PHE A 248 10.70 8.30 -1.50
CA PHE A 248 11.31 9.38 -0.75
C PHE A 248 12.43 8.84 0.12
N HIS A 249 13.55 9.56 0.11
CA HIS A 249 14.48 9.54 1.23
C HIS A 249 13.90 10.43 2.33
N VAL A 250 13.91 9.98 3.57
CA VAL A 250 13.49 10.75 4.74
C VAL A 250 14.53 10.67 5.85
N GLU A 251 14.71 11.76 6.58
CA GLU A 251 15.63 11.82 7.71
C GLU A 251 15.05 12.57 8.90
N GLY A 252 15.50 12.19 10.09
CA GLY A 252 15.14 12.77 11.37
C GLY A 252 16.33 12.79 12.33
N VAL A 253 16.25 13.66 13.33
CA VAL A 253 17.31 13.86 14.31
C VAL A 253 16.75 13.52 15.69
N PRO A 254 17.05 12.33 16.25
CA PRO A 254 16.63 11.99 17.61
C PRO A 254 17.44 12.79 18.64
N GLU A 255 16.79 13.15 19.74
CA GLU A 255 17.46 13.72 20.92
C GLU A 255 18.44 12.69 21.52
N ASP A 256 17.96 11.46 21.71
CA ASP A 256 18.77 10.33 22.15
C ASP A 256 18.46 9.03 21.40
N CYS A 257 19.49 8.39 20.86
CA CYS A 257 19.36 7.08 20.22
C CYS A 257 19.05 5.95 21.21
N ARG A 258 19.19 6.19 22.52
CA ARG A 258 18.73 5.25 23.54
C ARG A 258 17.21 5.10 23.55
N ASP A 259 16.46 6.08 23.08
CA ASP A 259 15.00 6.07 23.06
C ASP A 259 14.41 5.50 21.76
N LEU A 260 15.27 5.03 20.84
CA LEU A 260 14.82 4.37 19.63
C LEU A 260 14.01 3.11 19.95
N LEU A 261 12.93 2.94 19.21
CA LEU A 261 12.15 1.71 19.20
C LEU A 261 12.85 0.77 18.23
N LEU A 262 13.35 -0.38 18.71
CA LEU A 262 14.12 -1.31 17.88
C LEU A 262 13.47 -2.68 17.88
N LYS A 263 13.48 -3.39 16.73
CA LYS A 263 12.95 -4.76 16.63
C LYS A 263 13.60 -5.74 17.63
N SER A 264 14.80 -5.43 18.12
CA SER A 264 15.59 -6.25 19.07
C SER A 264 15.27 -6.04 20.56
N ARG A 265 14.37 -5.11 20.89
CA ARG A 265 14.07 -4.72 22.29
C ARG A 265 12.78 -5.32 22.84
N GLY A 266 12.15 -6.25 22.10
CA GLY A 266 10.97 -6.97 22.54
C GLY A 266 11.33 -7.93 23.67
N ARG A 267 10.43 -8.10 24.63
CA ARG A 267 10.67 -8.89 25.83
C ARG A 267 9.64 -10.00 26.00
N PRO A 268 10.03 -11.15 26.59
CA PRO A 268 9.06 -12.13 27.03
C PRO A 268 8.00 -11.49 27.92
N GLY A 269 6.73 -11.75 27.62
CA GLY A 269 5.58 -11.19 28.31
C GLY A 269 4.90 -10.04 27.56
N ASP A 270 5.59 -9.34 26.65
CA ASP A 270 5.01 -8.22 25.92
C ASP A 270 3.77 -8.65 25.11
N ALA A 271 2.76 -7.77 25.09
CA ALA A 271 1.66 -7.80 24.15
C ALA A 271 2.05 -7.02 22.88
N LEU A 272 1.70 -7.55 21.72
CA LEU A 272 2.00 -6.94 20.43
C LEU A 272 0.72 -6.32 19.87
N VAL A 273 0.72 -5.01 19.69
CA VAL A 273 -0.42 -4.24 19.18
C VAL A 273 -0.18 -3.85 17.74
N LEU A 274 -1.08 -4.25 16.82
CA LEU A 274 -1.07 -3.80 15.43
C LEU A 274 -1.98 -2.58 15.30
N THR A 275 -1.52 -1.51 14.63
CA THR A 275 -2.25 -0.23 14.61
C THR A 275 -3.16 0.00 13.41
N LYS A 276 -2.97 -0.72 12.29
CA LYS A 276 -3.81 -0.65 11.08
C LYS A 276 -4.28 -2.04 10.65
N PRO A 277 -5.43 -2.15 9.97
CA PRO A 277 -5.87 -3.44 9.43
C PRO A 277 -4.97 -3.89 8.27
N LEU A 278 -4.97 -5.20 8.01
CA LEU A 278 -4.21 -5.84 6.94
C LEU A 278 -5.07 -6.09 5.69
N GLY A 279 -4.44 -6.40 4.56
CA GLY A 279 -5.10 -6.85 3.33
C GLY A 279 -4.96 -5.90 2.16
N SER A 280 -4.08 -4.89 2.24
CA SER A 280 -3.90 -3.94 1.13
C SER A 280 -3.32 -4.61 -0.12
N GLY A 281 -2.43 -5.60 0.03
CA GLY A 281 -1.84 -6.33 -1.09
C GLY A 281 -2.88 -7.06 -1.92
N VAL A 282 -3.71 -7.89 -1.29
CA VAL A 282 -4.77 -8.65 -1.98
C VAL A 282 -5.82 -7.71 -2.59
N LEU A 283 -6.16 -6.60 -1.92
CA LEU A 283 -7.12 -5.62 -2.44
C LEU A 283 -6.59 -4.90 -3.69
N LEU A 284 -5.32 -4.49 -3.69
CA LEU A 284 -4.67 -3.86 -4.85
C LEU A 284 -4.48 -4.86 -6.00
N ALA A 285 -4.12 -6.10 -5.70
CA ALA A 285 -4.03 -7.15 -6.71
C ALA A 285 -5.40 -7.41 -7.37
N ALA A 286 -6.46 -7.53 -6.57
CA ALA A 286 -7.82 -7.70 -7.06
C ALA A 286 -8.32 -6.49 -7.85
N ASP A 287 -7.98 -5.27 -7.45
CA ASP A 287 -8.37 -4.04 -8.14
C ASP A 287 -7.87 -4.01 -9.58
N ARG A 288 -6.60 -4.33 -9.78
CA ARG A 288 -6.02 -4.39 -11.13
C ARG A 288 -6.58 -5.52 -12.00
N MET A 289 -7.16 -6.54 -11.38
CA MET A 289 -7.91 -7.59 -12.08
C MET A 289 -9.38 -7.22 -12.28
N GLY A 290 -9.84 -6.05 -11.85
CA GLY A 290 -11.26 -5.63 -11.89
C GLY A 290 -12.15 -6.40 -10.90
N LEU A 291 -11.55 -7.02 -9.88
CA LEU A 291 -12.21 -7.89 -8.89
C LEU A 291 -12.43 -7.22 -7.54
N CYS A 292 -11.97 -5.98 -7.35
CA CYS A 292 -12.15 -5.23 -6.11
C CYS A 292 -13.35 -4.26 -6.22
N PRO A 293 -14.45 -4.49 -5.48
CA PRO A 293 -15.47 -3.49 -5.26
C PRO A 293 -14.88 -2.15 -4.80
N GLY A 294 -15.24 -1.06 -5.47
CA GLY A 294 -14.69 0.28 -5.18
C GLY A 294 -14.88 0.75 -3.73
N ARG A 295 -15.90 0.25 -3.01
CA ARG A 295 -16.09 0.51 -1.57
C ARG A 295 -14.97 -0.09 -0.69
N TRP A 296 -14.45 -1.25 -1.08
CA TRP A 296 -13.33 -1.91 -0.42
C TRP A 296 -12.03 -1.19 -0.74
N LEU A 297 -11.80 -0.90 -2.03
CA LEU A 297 -10.65 -0.11 -2.47
C LEU A 297 -10.57 1.26 -1.77
N ARG A 298 -11.68 2.00 -1.69
CA ARG A 298 -11.74 3.29 -1.00
C ARG A 298 -11.27 3.20 0.46
N THR A 299 -11.63 2.11 1.16
CA THR A 299 -11.23 1.89 2.55
C THR A 299 -9.74 1.54 2.64
N CYS A 300 -9.24 0.73 1.70
CA CYS A 300 -7.81 0.45 1.55
C CYS A 300 -6.99 1.73 1.32
N LEU A 301 -7.38 2.53 0.32
CA LEU A 301 -6.71 3.80 -0.02
C LEU A 301 -6.73 4.79 1.16
N ALA A 302 -7.82 4.85 1.94
CA ALA A 302 -7.89 5.69 3.14
C ALA A 302 -6.93 5.21 4.24
N SER A 303 -6.83 3.89 4.45
CA SER A 303 -5.89 3.29 5.40
C SER A 303 -4.43 3.59 5.03
N MET A 304 -4.07 3.46 3.75
CA MET A 304 -2.72 3.74 3.24
C MET A 304 -2.32 5.22 3.32
N GLN A 305 -3.29 6.13 3.37
CA GLN A 305 -3.04 7.57 3.53
C GLN A 305 -2.91 8.01 5.00
N THR A 306 -3.16 7.11 5.96
CA THR A 306 -3.11 7.43 7.38
C THR A 306 -1.67 7.36 7.89
N SER A 307 -1.16 8.47 8.43
CA SER A 307 0.20 8.51 8.99
C SER A 307 0.36 7.67 10.25
N ASN A 308 1.54 7.05 10.40
CA ASN A 308 1.95 6.35 11.61
C ASN A 308 2.46 7.28 12.73
N ARG A 309 2.47 8.61 12.52
CA ARG A 309 2.88 9.60 13.53
C ARG A 309 2.11 9.46 14.85
N GLY A 310 0.78 9.38 14.78
CA GLY A 310 -0.05 9.23 15.98
C GLY A 310 0.21 7.92 16.73
N ALA A 311 0.55 6.84 16.00
CA ALA A 311 0.95 5.57 16.58
C ALA A 311 2.31 5.66 17.28
N MET A 312 3.30 6.31 16.66
CA MET A 312 4.61 6.57 17.25
C MET A 312 4.48 7.40 18.54
N GLU A 313 3.70 8.48 18.52
CA GLU A 313 3.50 9.34 19.70
C GLU A 313 2.83 8.57 20.85
N ALA A 314 1.83 7.73 20.54
CA ALA A 314 1.21 6.84 21.53
C ALA A 314 2.19 5.80 22.07
N ALA A 315 3.02 5.20 21.20
CA ALA A 315 4.06 4.25 21.59
C ALA A 315 5.08 4.87 22.57
N ARG A 316 5.53 6.10 22.29
CA ARG A 316 6.45 6.84 23.18
C ARG A 316 5.82 7.13 24.54
N ARG A 317 4.56 7.60 24.58
CA ARG A 317 3.84 7.83 25.86
C ARG A 317 3.64 6.54 26.65
N ALA A 318 3.34 5.44 25.95
CA ALA A 318 3.18 4.13 26.56
C ALA A 318 4.51 3.49 26.95
N GLY A 319 5.67 4.10 26.65
CA GLY A 319 7.01 3.56 26.94
C GLY A 319 7.26 2.21 26.27
N VAL A 320 6.83 2.08 25.01
CA VAL A 320 7.19 0.99 24.10
C VAL A 320 8.69 1.02 23.85
N ALA A 321 9.32 -0.14 23.73
CA ALA A 321 10.75 -0.25 23.46
C ALA A 321 11.07 -0.93 22.13
N ALA A 322 10.14 -1.74 21.60
CA ALA A 322 10.27 -2.40 20.31
C ALA A 322 9.05 -2.14 19.45
N ALA A 323 9.32 -1.82 18.19
CA ALA A 323 8.32 -1.63 17.17
C ALA A 323 8.89 -2.06 15.81
N THR A 324 8.00 -2.26 14.85
CA THR A 324 8.30 -2.40 13.42
C THR A 324 7.08 -1.87 12.68
N ASP A 325 7.25 -1.38 11.46
CA ASP A 325 6.09 -1.22 10.58
C ASP A 325 5.79 -2.53 9.83
N VAL A 326 4.60 -2.60 9.23
CA VAL A 326 4.19 -3.73 8.40
C VAL A 326 4.10 -3.26 6.96
N SER A 327 5.01 -3.75 6.13
CA SER A 327 5.14 -3.37 4.72
C SER A 327 5.18 -4.60 3.79
N GLY A 328 6.05 -4.61 2.79
CA GLY A 328 6.05 -5.59 1.68
C GLY A 328 6.28 -7.06 2.06
N PHE A 329 6.87 -7.35 3.22
CA PHE A 329 7.07 -8.73 3.70
C PHE A 329 5.85 -9.31 4.44
N GLY A 330 4.79 -8.51 4.59
CA GLY A 330 3.60 -8.90 5.36
C GLY A 330 3.85 -8.96 6.86
N LEU A 331 2.79 -9.18 7.63
CA LEU A 331 2.86 -9.19 9.09
C LEU A 331 3.81 -10.28 9.59
N ALA A 332 3.68 -11.50 9.07
CA ALA A 332 4.47 -12.64 9.52
C ALA A 332 5.96 -12.44 9.24
N GLY A 333 6.34 -11.81 8.11
CA GLY A 333 7.73 -11.46 7.83
C GLY A 333 8.33 -10.52 8.86
N HIS A 334 7.65 -9.40 9.11
CA HIS A 334 8.08 -8.39 10.08
C HIS A 334 8.11 -8.91 11.53
N LEU A 335 7.13 -9.72 11.92
CA LEU A 335 7.15 -10.40 13.22
C LEU A 335 8.30 -11.42 13.30
N GLY A 336 8.63 -12.10 12.20
CA GLY A 336 9.74 -13.06 12.16
C GLY A 336 11.09 -12.39 12.38
N GLU A 337 11.30 -11.22 11.77
CA GLU A 337 12.48 -10.37 12.02
C GLU A 337 12.53 -9.93 13.49
N MET A 338 11.42 -9.44 14.04
CA MET A 338 11.33 -9.03 15.44
C MET A 338 11.59 -10.18 16.41
N ALA A 339 11.00 -11.36 16.17
CA ALA A 339 11.23 -12.56 16.97
C ALA A 339 12.72 -12.91 17.01
N ARG A 340 13.36 -12.96 15.83
CA ARG A 340 14.79 -13.25 15.67
C ARG A 340 15.67 -12.22 16.37
N ALA A 341 15.38 -10.93 16.17
CA ALA A 341 16.15 -9.83 16.73
C ALA A 341 16.05 -9.77 18.26
N SER A 342 14.86 -10.04 18.80
CA SER A 342 14.57 -9.98 20.25
C SER A 342 14.88 -11.28 20.99
N GLY A 343 15.16 -12.39 20.29
CA GLY A 343 15.39 -13.67 20.94
C GLY A 343 14.13 -14.29 21.55
N VAL A 344 12.95 -13.98 21.02
CA VAL A 344 11.65 -14.37 21.60
C VAL A 344 10.86 -15.29 20.68
N VAL A 345 9.84 -15.94 21.25
CA VAL A 345 8.78 -16.62 20.49
C VAL A 345 7.59 -15.69 20.41
N LEU A 346 7.08 -15.40 19.22
CA LEU A 346 5.85 -14.62 19.07
C LEU A 346 4.69 -15.56 18.76
N GLU A 347 3.73 -15.62 19.67
CA GLU A 347 2.46 -16.32 19.47
C GLU A 347 1.43 -15.33 18.94
N VAL A 348 1.08 -15.47 17.67
CA VAL A 348 0.14 -14.63 16.93
C VAL A 348 -1.25 -15.24 17.02
N PHE A 349 -2.23 -14.44 17.42
CA PHE A 349 -3.63 -14.82 17.47
C PHE A 349 -4.24 -14.57 16.07
N VAL A 350 -4.30 -15.59 15.23
CA VAL A 350 -4.71 -15.46 13.82
C VAL A 350 -6.15 -14.93 13.70
N ASP A 351 -7.03 -15.36 14.61
CA ASP A 351 -8.42 -14.89 14.65
C ASP A 351 -8.57 -13.42 15.06
N ALA A 352 -7.58 -12.85 15.76
CA ALA A 352 -7.59 -11.46 16.19
C ALA A 352 -7.08 -10.49 15.11
N LEU A 353 -6.54 -10.99 13.99
CA LEU A 353 -5.95 -10.15 12.94
C LEU A 353 -7.02 -9.25 12.29
N PRO A 354 -6.88 -7.92 12.41
CA PRO A 354 -7.82 -6.98 11.83
C PRO A 354 -7.63 -6.95 10.30
N ALA A 355 -8.72 -7.14 9.56
CA ALA A 355 -8.71 -7.16 8.10
C ALA A 355 -9.42 -5.93 7.54
N LEU A 356 -8.92 -5.41 6.43
CA LEU A 356 -9.64 -4.45 5.61
C LEU A 356 -10.90 -5.11 5.04
N PRO A 357 -12.01 -4.37 4.87
CA PRO A 357 -13.21 -4.90 4.25
C PRO A 357 -12.92 -5.50 2.87
N GLY A 358 -13.35 -6.74 2.64
CA GLY A 358 -13.13 -7.45 1.36
C GLY A 358 -11.86 -8.29 1.30
N ALA A 359 -10.88 -8.06 2.18
CA ALA A 359 -9.61 -8.77 2.11
C ALA A 359 -9.79 -10.28 2.35
N LEU A 360 -10.55 -10.65 3.39
CA LEU A 360 -10.78 -12.06 3.71
C LEU A 360 -11.63 -12.75 2.64
N GLU A 361 -12.61 -12.04 2.09
CA GLU A 361 -13.48 -12.55 1.02
C GLU A 361 -12.69 -12.83 -0.26
N LEU A 362 -11.74 -11.96 -0.62
CA LEU A 362 -10.83 -12.21 -1.75
C LEU A 362 -9.88 -13.35 -1.44
N LEU A 363 -9.35 -13.42 -0.22
CA LEU A 363 -8.45 -14.49 0.19
C LEU A 363 -9.16 -15.86 0.17
N ASP A 364 -10.41 -15.92 0.61
CA ASP A 364 -11.24 -17.12 0.60
C ASP A 364 -11.53 -17.61 -0.84
N ARG A 365 -11.66 -16.66 -1.78
CA ARG A 365 -11.79 -16.95 -3.23
C ARG A 365 -10.47 -17.37 -3.90
N GLY A 366 -9.37 -17.45 -3.15
CA GLY A 366 -8.05 -17.82 -3.67
C GLY A 366 -7.27 -16.68 -4.33
N GLU A 367 -7.78 -15.44 -4.29
CA GLU A 367 -7.07 -14.28 -4.86
C GLU A 367 -5.92 -13.87 -3.92
N ARG A 368 -4.71 -13.67 -4.47
CA ARG A 368 -3.49 -13.32 -3.73
C ARG A 368 -2.69 -12.28 -4.49
N SER A 369 -1.89 -11.49 -3.78
CA SER A 369 -0.88 -10.62 -4.38
C SER A 369 0.37 -11.40 -4.79
N THR A 370 1.17 -10.84 -5.70
CA THR A 370 2.35 -11.50 -6.27
C THR A 370 3.43 -11.84 -5.25
N SER A 371 3.50 -11.14 -4.12
CA SER A 371 4.48 -11.40 -3.06
C SER A 371 4.00 -12.40 -2.01
N HIS A 372 2.74 -12.84 -2.05
CA HIS A 372 2.19 -13.69 -1.00
C HIS A 372 2.99 -14.99 -0.84
N ASP A 373 3.25 -15.71 -1.93
CA ASP A 373 3.98 -16.98 -1.90
C ASP A 373 5.41 -16.84 -1.36
N GLN A 374 6.11 -15.76 -1.73
CA GLN A 374 7.46 -15.50 -1.18
C GLN A 374 7.39 -15.15 0.31
N ASN A 375 6.35 -14.42 0.75
CA ASN A 375 6.17 -14.05 2.15
C ASN A 375 5.82 -15.25 3.03
N THR A 376 5.37 -16.37 2.46
CA THR A 376 5.22 -17.63 3.22
C THR A 376 6.56 -18.27 3.59
N ARG A 377 7.67 -17.84 2.99
CA ARG A 377 9.02 -18.39 3.21
C ARG A 377 9.80 -17.46 4.12
N LEU A 378 9.69 -17.70 5.43
CA LEU A 378 10.28 -16.84 6.45
C LEU A 378 11.65 -17.33 6.92
N PRO A 379 12.54 -16.42 7.35
CA PRO A 379 13.88 -16.76 7.86
C PRO A 379 13.86 -17.28 9.31
N VAL A 380 12.69 -17.65 9.83
CA VAL A 380 12.46 -18.22 11.15
C VAL A 380 11.53 -19.42 11.04
N GLU A 381 11.58 -20.31 12.04
CA GLU A 381 10.61 -21.40 12.15
C GLU A 381 9.19 -20.82 12.36
N VAL A 382 8.21 -21.38 11.66
CA VAL A 382 6.81 -20.96 11.76
C VAL A 382 5.96 -22.19 12.04
N GLU A 383 5.39 -22.26 13.23
CA GLU A 383 4.33 -23.21 13.55
C GLU A 383 3.00 -22.66 13.02
N ARG A 384 2.29 -23.49 12.23
CA ARG A 384 1.04 -23.10 11.56
C ARG A 384 -0.09 -24.03 11.99
N PRO A 385 -1.35 -23.56 12.02
CA PRO A 385 -2.47 -24.44 12.25
C PRO A 385 -2.59 -25.43 11.09
N ALA A 386 -3.11 -26.63 11.36
CA ALA A 386 -3.24 -27.68 10.34
C ALA A 386 -4.24 -27.31 9.23
N ALA A 387 -5.25 -26.50 9.55
CA ALA A 387 -6.23 -26.02 8.59
C ALA A 387 -5.80 -24.65 8.03
N PRO A 388 -5.68 -24.50 6.70
CA PRO A 388 -5.50 -23.19 6.09
C PRO A 388 -6.79 -22.35 6.24
N GLY A 389 -6.65 -21.04 6.05
CA GLY A 389 -7.80 -20.15 6.05
C GLY A 389 -7.43 -18.71 5.68
N PRO A 390 -8.40 -17.90 5.25
CA PRO A 390 -8.15 -16.55 4.76
C PRO A 390 -7.47 -15.64 5.79
N ARG A 391 -7.68 -15.87 7.10
CA ARG A 391 -6.98 -15.11 8.15
C ARG A 391 -5.52 -15.50 8.31
N LEU A 392 -5.18 -16.77 8.13
CA LEU A 392 -3.80 -17.21 8.13
C LEU A 392 -3.07 -16.58 6.93
N ASP A 393 -3.71 -16.59 5.76
CA ASP A 393 -3.16 -15.99 4.55
C ASP A 393 -3.00 -14.47 4.69
N LEU A 394 -3.90 -13.80 5.41
CA LEU A 394 -3.78 -12.38 5.70
C LEU A 394 -2.45 -12.01 6.38
N ALA A 395 -1.89 -12.90 7.21
CA ALA A 395 -0.60 -12.67 7.87
C ALA A 395 0.58 -12.57 6.88
N PHE A 396 0.45 -13.19 5.70
CA PHE A 396 1.49 -13.20 4.66
C PHE A 396 1.23 -12.18 3.55
N ASP A 397 0.07 -11.52 3.53
CA ASP A 397 -0.24 -10.50 2.54
C ASP A 397 0.72 -9.29 2.69
N PRO A 398 1.44 -8.87 1.63
CA PRO A 398 2.23 -7.65 1.63
C PRO A 398 1.34 -6.44 1.91
N GLN A 399 1.82 -5.52 2.73
CA GLN A 399 1.12 -4.27 3.02
C GLN A 399 1.81 -3.10 2.33
N THR A 400 1.03 -2.23 1.68
CA THR A 400 1.52 -0.92 1.24
C THR A 400 1.11 0.12 2.28
N SER A 401 2.07 0.86 2.85
CA SER A 401 1.83 1.83 3.92
C SER A 401 0.99 1.27 5.09
N GLY A 402 1.42 0.12 5.63
CA GLY A 402 0.74 -0.54 6.73
C GLY A 402 0.88 0.19 8.07
N GLY A 403 0.44 -0.48 9.13
CA GLY A 403 0.51 0.04 10.49
C GLY A 403 1.84 -0.30 11.16
N LEU A 404 1.96 0.13 12.41
CA LEU A 404 3.03 -0.31 13.30
C LEU A 404 2.56 -1.56 14.07
N VAL A 405 3.52 -2.43 14.39
CA VAL A 405 3.42 -3.39 15.48
C VAL A 405 4.21 -2.84 16.65
N LEU A 406 3.58 -2.72 17.82
CA LEU A 406 4.16 -2.15 19.03
C LEU A 406 4.23 -3.21 20.13
N ALA A 407 5.42 -3.47 20.67
CA ALA A 407 5.62 -4.36 21.81
C ALA A 407 5.51 -3.57 23.12
N VAL A 408 4.47 -3.86 23.89
CA VAL A 408 4.13 -3.14 25.12
C VAL A 408 3.94 -4.11 26.27
N SER A 409 4.23 -3.69 27.50
CA SER A 409 3.95 -4.53 28.65
C SER A 409 2.42 -4.74 28.78
N PRO A 410 1.96 -5.93 29.21
CA PRO A 410 0.52 -6.23 29.28
C PRO A 410 -0.30 -5.22 30.07
N GLU A 411 0.27 -4.64 31.12
CA GLU A 411 -0.39 -3.67 32.01
C GLU A 411 -0.65 -2.33 31.33
N ARG A 412 0.08 -2.03 30.25
CA ARG A 412 -0.03 -0.78 29.47
C ARG A 412 -0.79 -0.97 28.15
N ALA A 413 -1.15 -2.20 27.79
CA ALA A 413 -1.78 -2.52 26.51
C ALA A 413 -3.14 -1.80 26.32
N ASP A 414 -4.01 -1.83 27.33
CA ASP A 414 -5.34 -1.19 27.25
C ASP A 414 -5.26 0.34 27.14
N GLY A 415 -4.29 0.95 27.85
CA GLY A 415 -4.00 2.37 27.73
C GLY A 415 -3.51 2.74 26.34
N LEU A 416 -2.56 1.98 25.79
CA LEU A 416 -2.05 2.16 24.43
C LEU A 416 -3.18 2.01 23.39
N LEU A 417 -4.03 1.00 23.50
CA LEU A 417 -5.18 0.82 22.59
C LEU A 417 -6.15 2.00 22.64
N SER A 418 -6.41 2.53 23.83
CA SER A 418 -7.29 3.69 24.02
C SER A 418 -6.70 4.94 23.36
N ASP A 419 -5.41 5.18 23.55
CA ASP A 419 -4.66 6.27 22.91
C ASP A 419 -4.67 6.15 21.38
N LEU A 420 -4.39 4.96 20.84
CA LEU A 420 -4.41 4.71 19.40
C LEU A 420 -5.79 4.98 18.79
N LYS A 421 -6.86 4.53 19.44
CA LYS A 421 -8.24 4.78 19.00
C LYS A 421 -8.60 6.28 19.05
N ALA A 422 -8.09 7.02 20.03
CA ALA A 422 -8.26 8.48 20.10
C ALA A 422 -7.53 9.22 18.97
N GLN A 423 -6.46 8.63 18.41
CA GLN A 423 -5.77 9.12 17.21
C GLN A 423 -6.44 8.66 15.90
N GLY A 424 -7.62 8.04 15.95
CA GLY A 424 -8.35 7.56 14.77
C GLY A 424 -7.95 6.16 14.29
N LEU A 425 -7.03 5.47 14.98
CA LEU A 425 -6.59 4.11 14.64
C LEU A 425 -7.55 3.07 15.25
N HIS A 426 -8.80 3.07 14.78
CA HIS A 426 -9.88 2.27 15.38
C HIS A 426 -9.70 0.75 15.25
N ALA A 427 -8.90 0.31 14.28
CA ALA A 427 -8.56 -1.10 14.07
C ALA A 427 -7.43 -1.59 14.99
N ALA A 428 -6.87 -0.72 15.84
CA ALA A 428 -5.79 -1.10 16.74
C ALA A 428 -6.23 -2.24 17.66
N THR A 429 -5.46 -3.33 17.66
CA THR A 429 -5.78 -4.53 18.44
C THR A 429 -4.52 -5.27 18.87
N VAL A 430 -4.60 -6.02 19.98
CA VAL A 430 -3.56 -6.96 20.38
C VAL A 430 -3.64 -8.17 19.45
N ILE A 431 -2.55 -8.45 18.75
CA ILE A 431 -2.47 -9.52 17.74
C ILE A 431 -1.55 -10.66 18.13
N ALA A 432 -0.66 -10.45 19.10
CA ALA A 432 0.28 -11.48 19.52
C ALA A 432 0.77 -11.26 20.95
N ARG A 433 1.42 -12.27 21.49
CA ARG A 433 2.16 -12.21 22.76
C ARG A 433 3.57 -12.76 22.60
N ALA A 434 4.56 -12.08 23.17
CA ALA A 434 5.92 -12.56 23.26
C ALA A 434 6.07 -13.57 24.41
N ARG A 435 6.69 -14.70 24.13
CA ARG A 435 7.03 -15.78 25.08
C ARG A 435 8.54 -15.97 25.11
N ALA A 436 9.04 -16.49 26.23
CA ALA A 436 10.43 -16.89 26.34
C ALA A 436 10.73 -18.07 25.40
N ALA A 437 11.88 -18.06 24.73
CA ALA A 437 12.33 -19.16 23.89
C ALA A 437 12.86 -20.32 24.76
N ALA A 438 11.98 -21.24 25.15
CA ALA A 438 12.32 -22.36 26.04
C ALA A 438 13.40 -23.31 25.47
N SER A 439 13.56 -23.38 24.14
CA SER A 439 14.55 -24.20 23.43
C SER A 439 15.66 -23.39 22.75
N GLY A 440 15.75 -22.07 23.02
CA GLY A 440 16.82 -21.21 22.50
C GLY A 440 16.63 -20.65 21.09
N ASN A 441 15.64 -21.12 20.32
CA ASN A 441 15.41 -20.63 18.96
C ASN A 441 14.21 -19.67 18.88
N PRO A 442 14.39 -18.46 18.33
CA PRO A 442 13.30 -17.58 17.95
C PRO A 442 12.40 -18.21 16.89
N ARG A 443 11.08 -18.10 17.06
CA ARG A 443 10.09 -18.66 16.12
C ARG A 443 8.75 -17.93 16.22
N LEU A 444 7.92 -18.15 15.21
CA LEU A 444 6.53 -17.70 15.19
C LEU A 444 5.59 -18.89 15.42
N ILE A 445 4.55 -18.67 16.22
CA ILE A 445 3.42 -19.59 16.35
C ILE A 445 2.20 -18.83 15.84
N LEU A 446 1.62 -19.27 14.73
CA LEU A 446 0.36 -18.73 14.20
C LEU A 446 -0.76 -19.59 14.78
N ALA A 447 -1.41 -19.11 15.84
CA ALA A 447 -2.38 -19.85 16.66
C ALA A 447 -3.82 -19.48 16.35
#